data_AF-A0A1C5DY78-F1
#
_entry.id   AF-A0A1C5DY78-F1
#
_cell.length_a   1.000
_cell.length_b   1.000
_cell.length_c   1.000
_cell.angle_alpha   90.00
_cell.angle_beta   90.00
_cell.angle_gamma   90.00
#
_symmetry.space_group_name_H-M   'P 1'
#
loop_
_entity.id
_entity.type
_entity.pdbx_description
1 polymer ?
#
loop_
_entity_poly.entity_id
_entity_poly.type
_entity_poly.pdbx_seq_one_letter_code
_entity_poly.pdbx_strand_id
1 'polypeptide(L)'
;MEVFHKDPDGGQFLSDGYFTLALIQYRLGGETPLGMNHFGFHIADTESVTALLTARGVQKPAERSTGRPFAEYRAMDPKGNWFDLSEHGFGGPSSS
;
A
#
# COMPACT_ATOMS: atom_id res chain seq x y z
N MET A 1 -7.51 16.67 0.81
CA MET A 1 -6.96 15.62 1.68
C MET A 1 -7.09 16.04 3.13
N GLU A 2 -7.62 15.16 3.98
CA GLU A 2 -7.84 15.35 5.41
C GLU A 2 -7.15 14.23 6.20
N VAL A 3 -6.66 14.55 7.41
CA VAL A 3 -6.06 13.54 8.30
C VAL A 3 -7.18 12.67 8.88
N PHE A 4 -7.16 11.38 8.61
CA PHE A 4 -8.15 10.42 9.13
C PHE A 4 -7.59 9.48 10.20
N HIS A 5 -6.27 9.32 10.28
CA HIS A 5 -5.61 8.49 11.29
C HIS A 5 -4.25 9.04 11.68
N LYS A 6 -3.86 8.83 12.95
CA LYS A 6 -2.56 9.19 13.49
C LYS A 6 -2.03 8.04 14.32
N ASP A 7 -0.82 7.58 13.99
CA ASP A 7 -0.13 6.58 14.80
C ASP A 7 0.50 7.21 16.05
N PRO A 8 0.62 6.47 17.16
CA PRO A 8 1.26 6.97 18.39
C PRO A 8 2.71 7.44 18.20
N ASP A 9 3.42 6.92 17.19
CA ASP A 9 4.81 7.29 16.87
C ASP A 9 4.91 8.50 15.91
N GLY A 10 3.79 9.19 15.65
CA GLY A 10 3.75 10.42 14.89
C GLY A 10 3.52 10.25 13.39
N GLY A 11 3.24 9.03 12.92
CA GLY A 11 2.74 8.78 11.57
C GLY A 11 1.38 9.44 11.35
N GLN A 12 1.16 10.06 10.19
CA GLN A 12 -0.11 10.70 9.84
C GLN A 12 -0.63 10.16 8.51
N PHE A 13 -1.91 9.81 8.48
CA PHE A 13 -2.56 9.23 7.31
C PHE A 13 -3.66 10.18 6.84
N LEU A 14 -3.58 10.54 5.57
CA LEU A 14 -4.43 11.51 4.93
C LEU A 14 -5.17 10.88 3.76
N SER A 15 -6.40 11.32 3.52
CA SER A 15 -7.16 10.89 2.35
C SER A 15 -8.01 12.02 1.79
N ASP A 16 -8.25 12.03 0.49
CA ASP A 16 -9.28 12.84 -0.17
C ASP A 16 -10.44 11.99 -0.71
N GLY A 17 -10.51 10.72 -0.31
CA GLY A 17 -11.49 9.74 -0.79
C GLY A 17 -11.06 8.99 -2.06
N TYR A 18 -10.04 9.47 -2.78
CA TYR A 18 -9.49 8.79 -3.95
C TYR A 18 -8.03 8.35 -3.73
N PHE A 19 -7.20 9.21 -3.15
CA PHE A 19 -5.84 8.90 -2.74
C PHE A 19 -5.72 8.82 -1.22
N THR A 20 -4.90 7.88 -0.76
CA THR A 20 -4.45 7.79 0.62
C THR A 20 -2.93 7.99 0.69
N LEU A 21 -2.50 8.91 1.56
CA LEU A 21 -1.10 9.24 1.79
C LEU A 21 -0.72 8.98 3.24
N ALA A 22 0.31 8.17 3.46
CA ALA A 22 0.92 7.96 4.77
C ALA A 22 2.22 8.77 4.89
N LEU A 23 2.25 9.73 5.80
CA LEU A 23 3.43 10.49 6.19
C LEU A 23 4.05 9.83 7.42
N ILE A 24 5.13 9.07 7.21
CA ILE A 24 5.80 8.31 8.26
C ILE A 24 7.06 9.05 8.70
N GLN A 25 7.30 9.08 10.02
CA GLN A 25 8.48 9.73 10.58
C GLN A 25 9.76 9.03 10.11
N TYR A 26 10.71 9.81 9.63
CA TYR A 26 12.03 9.31 9.28
C TYR A 26 12.79 8.90 10.55
N ARG A 27 13.32 7.67 10.57
CA ARG A 27 14.14 7.17 11.67
C ARG A 27 15.61 7.32 11.33
N LEU A 28 16.32 8.16 12.07
CA LEU A 28 17.77 8.33 11.95
C LEU A 28 18.46 6.97 12.16
N GLY A 29 19.30 6.58 11.19
CA GLY A 29 19.98 5.28 11.18
C GLY A 29 19.13 4.09 10.71
N GLY A 30 17.90 4.33 10.26
CA GLY A 30 17.09 3.30 9.61
C GLY A 30 17.56 3.00 8.18
N GLU A 31 17.19 1.81 7.69
CA GLU A 31 17.54 1.36 6.32
C GLU A 31 16.67 2.00 5.23
N THR A 32 15.56 2.63 5.60
CA THR A 32 14.61 3.20 4.64
C THR A 32 15.09 4.59 4.17
N PRO A 33 15.29 4.79 2.85
CA PRO A 33 15.71 6.08 2.32
C PRO A 33 14.61 7.15 2.48
N LEU A 34 15.01 8.41 2.44
CA LEU A 34 14.08 9.54 2.41
C LEU A 34 13.29 9.54 1.09
N GLY A 35 11.99 9.82 1.17
CA GLY A 35 11.10 9.95 0.01
C GLY A 35 9.97 8.91 -0.02
N MET A 36 9.46 8.63 -1.21
CA MET A 36 8.40 7.63 -1.42
C MET A 36 8.99 6.23 -1.41
N ASN A 37 8.56 5.41 -0.46
CA ASN A 37 9.10 4.06 -0.25
C ASN A 37 8.11 2.94 -0.60
N HIS A 38 6.81 3.23 -0.52
CA HIS A 38 5.74 2.28 -0.77
C HIS A 38 4.57 2.97 -1.46
N PHE A 39 3.98 2.28 -2.43
CA PHE A 39 2.71 2.65 -3.06
C PHE A 39 1.90 1.38 -3.33
N GLY A 40 0.61 1.53 -3.57
CA GLY A 40 -0.25 0.40 -3.85
C GLY A 40 -1.56 0.80 -4.49
N PHE A 41 -2.34 -0.21 -4.88
CA PHE A 41 -3.60 -0.05 -5.58
C PHE A 41 -4.73 -0.66 -4.76
N HIS A 42 -5.80 0.12 -4.58
CA HIS A 42 -7.08 -0.41 -4.16
C HIS A 42 -7.71 -1.11 -5.36
N ILE A 43 -7.93 -2.42 -5.22
CA ILE A 43 -8.49 -3.27 -6.26
C ILE A 43 -9.79 -3.91 -5.78
N ALA A 44 -10.62 -4.40 -6.69
CA ALA A 44 -11.88 -5.03 -6.31
C ALA A 44 -11.71 -6.47 -5.84
N ASP A 45 -10.73 -7.20 -6.39
CA ASP A 45 -10.54 -8.64 -6.16
C ASP A 45 -9.09 -9.05 -6.42
N THR A 46 -8.41 -9.53 -5.39
CA THR A 46 -7.00 -9.91 -5.40
C THR A 46 -6.75 -11.19 -6.17
N GLU A 47 -7.70 -12.12 -6.18
CA GLU A 47 -7.58 -13.39 -6.91
C GLU A 47 -7.53 -13.14 -8.43
N SER A 48 -8.46 -12.35 -8.94
CA SER A 48 -8.61 -11.95 -10.33
C SER A 48 -7.41 -11.14 -10.80
N VAL A 49 -6.95 -10.18 -10.00
CA VAL A 49 -5.75 -9.39 -10.32
C VAL A 49 -4.49 -10.27 -10.28
N THR A 50 -4.38 -11.19 -9.34
CA THR A 50 -3.29 -12.17 -9.28
C THR A 50 -3.26 -13.06 -10.52
N ALA A 51 -4.42 -13.58 -10.95
CA ALA A 51 -4.54 -14.37 -12.16
C ALA A 51 -4.13 -13.56 -13.40
N LEU A 52 -4.54 -12.30 -13.50
CA LEU A 52 -4.15 -11.41 -14.59
C LEU A 52 -2.63 -11.16 -14.62
N LEU A 53 -2.03 -10.83 -13.48
CA LEU A 53 -0.59 -10.58 -13.37
C LEU A 53 0.22 -11.81 -13.77
N THR A 54 -0.15 -12.98 -13.25
CA THR A 54 0.54 -14.25 -13.57
C THR A 54 0.38 -14.65 -15.03
N ALA A 55 -0.80 -14.45 -15.64
CA ALA A 55 -1.01 -14.66 -17.08
C ALA A 55 -0.14 -13.74 -17.95
N ARG A 56 0.31 -12.60 -17.42
CA ARG A 56 1.22 -11.66 -18.09
C ARG A 56 2.70 -11.91 -17.77
N GLY A 57 3.02 -13.01 -17.08
CA GLY A 57 4.40 -13.37 -16.72
C GLY A 57 4.95 -12.61 -15.52
N VAL A 58 4.12 -11.89 -14.76
CA VAL A 58 4.51 -11.29 -13.49
C VAL A 58 4.49 -12.36 -12.41
N GLN A 59 5.45 -12.33 -11.49
CA GLN A 59 5.48 -13.25 -10.35
C GLN A 59 4.19 -13.12 -9.52
N LYS A 60 3.67 -14.26 -9.05
CA LYS A 60 2.48 -14.30 -8.20
C LYS A 60 2.68 -13.37 -6.97
N PRO A 61 1.74 -12.44 -6.70
CA PRO A 61 1.79 -11.62 -5.51
C PRO A 61 1.82 -12.48 -4.23
N ALA A 62 2.63 -12.07 -3.27
CA ALA A 62 2.77 -12.76 -1.99
C ALA A 62 1.91 -12.09 -0.92
N GLU A 63 1.23 -12.87 -0.10
CA GLU A 63 0.48 -12.36 1.05
C GLU A 63 1.44 -11.71 2.05
N ARG A 64 1.09 -10.52 2.52
CA ARG A 64 1.83 -9.83 3.57
C ARG A 64 1.29 -10.27 4.93
N SER A 65 1.98 -11.20 5.57
CA SER A 65 1.68 -11.65 6.94
C SER A 65 1.95 -10.60 8.04
N THR A 66 2.05 -9.31 7.70
CA THR A 66 2.68 -8.31 8.59
C THR A 66 1.74 -7.64 9.60
N GLY A 67 0.50 -8.12 9.78
CA GLY A 67 -0.44 -7.57 10.78
C GLY A 67 -0.80 -6.09 10.58
N ARG A 68 -0.47 -5.51 9.42
CA ARG A 68 -0.88 -4.15 9.06
C ARG A 68 -2.25 -4.20 8.40
N PRO A 69 -3.20 -3.36 8.82
CA PRO A 69 -4.61 -3.48 8.40
C PRO A 69 -4.89 -3.13 6.92
N PHE A 70 -3.90 -2.64 6.16
CA PHE A 70 -4.15 -1.96 4.88
C PHE A 70 -3.39 -2.52 3.67
N ALA A 71 -2.51 -3.51 3.85
CA ALA A 71 -1.67 -4.04 2.76
C ALA A 71 -1.66 -5.56 2.79
N GLU A 72 -2.45 -6.17 1.89
CA GLU A 72 -2.77 -7.59 1.91
C GLU A 72 -1.80 -8.41 1.07
N TYR A 73 -1.49 -7.94 -0.14
CA TYR A 73 -0.59 -8.61 -1.06
C TYR A 73 0.49 -7.68 -1.58
N ARG A 74 1.67 -8.23 -1.85
CA ARG A 74 2.81 -7.52 -2.45
C ARG A 74 3.20 -8.14 -3.78
N ALA A 75 3.30 -7.28 -4.79
CA ALA A 75 3.72 -7.63 -6.14
C ALA A 75 4.94 -6.79 -6.56
N MET A 76 5.60 -7.22 -7.63
CA MET A 76 6.77 -6.55 -8.18
C MET A 76 6.58 -6.30 -9.67
N ASP A 77 6.89 -5.09 -10.13
CA ASP A 77 6.91 -4.80 -11.56
C ASP A 77 8.17 -5.37 -12.25
N PRO A 78 8.23 -5.41 -13.59
CA PRO A 78 9.40 -5.94 -14.30
C PRO A 78 10.72 -5.18 -14.06
N LYS A 79 10.67 -3.98 -13.45
CA LYS A 79 11.84 -3.16 -13.12
C LYS A 79 12.29 -3.34 -11.67
N GLY A 80 11.64 -4.19 -10.91
CA GLY A 80 11.98 -4.46 -9.52
C GLY A 80 11.27 -3.56 -8.50
N ASN A 81 10.30 -2.74 -8.93
CA ASN A 81 9.57 -1.89 -7.99
C ASN A 81 8.50 -2.70 -7.27
N TRP A 82 8.51 -2.63 -5.93
CA TRP A 82 7.47 -3.23 -5.11
C TRP A 82 6.24 -2.35 -5.04
N PHE A 83 5.07 -2.96 -5.19
CA PHE A 83 3.78 -2.31 -4.95
C PHE A 83 2.83 -3.24 -4.20
N ASP A 84 1.93 -2.63 -3.44
CA ASP A 84 0.94 -3.36 -2.63
C ASP A 84 -0.43 -3.41 -3.34
N LEU A 85 -1.17 -4.47 -3.12
CA LEU A 85 -2.55 -4.68 -3.58
C LEU A 85 -3.44 -4.89 -2.35
N SER A 86 -4.61 -4.26 -2.34
CA SER A 86 -5.58 -4.34 -1.24
C SER A 86 -7.01 -4.29 -1.78
N GLU A 87 -7.86 -5.22 -1.36
CA GLU A 87 -9.32 -5.18 -1.60
C GLU A 87 -10.02 -4.20 -0.68
N HIS A 88 -9.52 -4.09 0.55
CA HIS A 88 -10.07 -3.23 1.59
C HIS A 88 -9.56 -1.78 1.52
N GLY A 89 -8.71 -1.48 0.52
CA GLY A 89 -8.08 -0.19 0.34
C GLY A 89 -7.05 0.14 1.43
N PHE A 90 -6.76 1.43 1.59
CA PHE A 90 -5.72 1.91 2.50
C PHE A 90 -6.26 2.79 3.65
N GLY A 91 -7.55 2.66 3.96
CA GLY A 91 -8.26 3.53 4.89
C GLY A 91 -8.65 4.89 4.30
N GLY A 92 -9.22 5.74 5.13
CA GLY A 92 -9.80 7.03 4.76
C GLY A 92 -11.31 6.95 4.46
N PRO A 93 -12.05 8.08 4.58
CA PRO A 93 -13.45 8.12 4.20
C PRO A 93 -13.58 7.94 2.68
N SER A 94 -14.42 7.01 2.23
CA SER A 94 -14.80 6.91 0.82
C SER A 94 -15.59 8.15 0.43
N SER A 95 -15.23 8.82 -0.67
CA SER A 95 -16.11 9.83 -1.26
C SER A 95 -17.41 9.15 -1.69
N SER A 96 -18.51 9.51 -1.05
CA SER A 96 -19.88 9.08 -1.39
C SER A 96 -20.27 9.48 -2.81
#